data_AF-A0ABD1NXH5-F1
#
_entry.id   AF-A0ABD1NXH5-F1
#
_cell.length_a   1.000
_cell.length_b   1.000
_cell.length_c   1.000
_cell.angle_alpha   90.00
_cell.angle_beta   90.00
_cell.angle_gamma   90.00
#
_symmetry.space_group_name_H-M   'P 1'
#
loop_
_entity.id
_entity.type
_entity.pdbx_description
1 polymer ?
#
loop_
_entity_poly.entity_id
_entity_poly.type
_entity_poly.pdbx_seq_one_letter_code
_entity_poly.pdbx_strand_id
1 'polypeptide(L)'
;MEVEWNEYMQPIGVNRSAFMSYLGTLARNGMRLPLTYAKWSNMDQHLVDYVWKEIEYNTNAPPGSRRNCLKSVADMWRDWKSRMKRKYYNGKTKEECLAIVPQEISVEQLKVLVEYWRNLRKKQAKSYDVRTSSSHWEKSCANIRREMEEDGKPTDTLSVYIEMRTDLGGNPKDDYAAALIHEFNKKLNDLPMEERNLVEKRDKILMDVLGDEGHGRVRTRGSGPTPSEIYGKKVTSPELDSSYKERLRSEIVQDLSKEFEDKFNSMNSQIEFLKSQLLLSQEQEQTMGASTSHINATTADQVHHMSTDHEVSEH
;
A
#
# COMPACT_ATOMS: atom_id res chain seq x y z
N MET A 1 2.36 -13.49 -21.39
CA MET A 1 2.51 -14.09 -20.05
C MET A 1 1.59 -13.37 -19.09
N GLU A 2 0.74 -14.09 -18.37
CA GLU A 2 -0.16 -13.51 -17.37
C GLU A 2 0.51 -13.49 -15.99
N VAL A 3 0.56 -12.32 -15.37
CA VAL A 3 1.23 -12.05 -14.09
C VAL A 3 0.22 -11.36 -13.19
N GLU A 4 0.15 -11.78 -11.94
CA GLU A 4 -0.67 -11.12 -10.94
C GLU A 4 0.10 -9.93 -10.33
N TRP A 5 -0.62 -8.89 -9.90
CA TRP A 5 -0.04 -7.65 -9.37
C TRP A 5 -0.72 -7.23 -8.07
N ASN A 6 0.07 -6.90 -7.05
CA ASN A 6 -0.48 -6.40 -5.78
C ASN A 6 -0.76 -4.89 -5.83
N GLU A 7 -1.29 -4.33 -4.75
CA GLU A 7 -1.58 -2.89 -4.59
C GLU A 7 -0.35 -1.98 -4.83
N TYR A 8 0.87 -2.51 -4.62
CA TYR A 8 2.14 -1.80 -4.86
C TYR A 8 2.72 -2.04 -6.26
N MET A 9 1.95 -2.63 -7.18
CA MET A 9 2.37 -2.95 -8.54
C MET A 9 3.61 -3.86 -8.58
N GLN A 10 3.70 -4.81 -7.65
CA GLN A 10 4.73 -5.84 -7.63
C GLN A 10 4.19 -7.14 -8.24
N PRO A 11 5.01 -7.86 -9.02
CA PRO A 11 4.61 -9.14 -9.58
C PRO A 11 4.57 -10.19 -8.47
N ILE A 12 3.48 -10.95 -8.47
CA ILE A 12 3.11 -11.93 -7.45
C ILE A 12 2.55 -13.19 -8.15
N GLY A 13 2.25 -14.24 -7.39
CA GLY A 13 1.62 -15.46 -7.90
C GLY A 13 2.59 -16.44 -8.57
N VAL A 14 2.02 -17.49 -9.16
CA VAL A 14 2.77 -18.65 -9.70
C VAL A 14 3.70 -18.26 -10.85
N ASN A 15 3.28 -17.31 -11.69
CA ASN A 15 4.06 -16.85 -12.85
C ASN A 15 5.12 -15.81 -12.50
N ARG A 16 5.24 -15.38 -11.23
CA ARG A 16 6.26 -14.40 -10.81
C ARG A 16 7.66 -14.84 -11.19
N SER A 17 8.03 -16.10 -10.94
CA SER A 17 9.39 -16.58 -11.22
C SER A 17 9.71 -16.55 -12.71
N ALA A 18 8.76 -16.96 -13.54
CA ALA A 18 8.87 -16.88 -15.00
C ALA A 18 8.98 -15.42 -15.47
N PHE A 19 8.19 -14.51 -14.90
CA PHE A 19 8.25 -13.08 -15.19
C PHE A 19 9.61 -12.47 -14.81
N MET A 20 10.12 -12.74 -13.61
CA MET A 20 11.44 -12.26 -13.19
C MET A 20 12.55 -12.83 -14.07
N SER A 21 12.43 -14.08 -14.52
CA SER A 21 13.37 -14.70 -15.45
C SER A 21 13.34 -14.03 -16.83
N TYR A 22 12.15 -13.68 -17.32
CA TYR A 22 11.96 -12.92 -18.54
C TYR A 22 12.63 -11.52 -18.45
N LEU A 23 12.39 -10.78 -17.37
CA LEU A 23 13.09 -9.50 -17.12
C LEU A 23 14.62 -9.67 -17.11
N GLY A 24 15.11 -10.77 -16.52
CA GLY A 24 16.53 -11.10 -16.53
C GLY A 24 17.09 -11.40 -17.92
N THR A 25 16.29 -11.94 -18.84
CA THR A 25 16.69 -12.12 -20.25
C THR A 25 16.80 -10.79 -20.97
N LEU A 26 15.85 -9.87 -20.75
CA LEU A 26 15.94 -8.50 -21.28
C LEU A 26 17.19 -7.78 -20.77
N ALA A 27 17.43 -7.84 -19.45
CA ALA A 27 18.58 -7.20 -18.79
C ALA A 27 19.94 -7.69 -19.31
N ARG A 28 20.02 -8.94 -19.78
CA ARG A 28 21.25 -9.57 -20.28
C ARG A 28 21.51 -9.29 -21.75
N ASN A 29 20.53 -8.81 -22.51
CA ASN A 29 20.68 -8.52 -23.92
C ASN A 29 21.50 -7.24 -24.12
N GLY A 30 22.80 -7.39 -24.37
CA GLY A 30 23.72 -6.26 -24.53
C GLY A 30 23.49 -5.43 -25.78
N MET A 31 22.76 -5.93 -26.78
CA MET A 31 22.39 -5.17 -27.97
C MET A 31 21.26 -4.17 -27.67
N ARG A 32 20.34 -4.54 -26.77
CA ARG A 32 19.23 -3.69 -26.33
C ARG A 32 19.60 -2.81 -25.14
N LEU A 33 20.40 -3.34 -24.22
CA LEU A 33 20.87 -2.67 -23.02
C LEU A 33 22.40 -2.71 -22.98
N PRO A 34 23.09 -1.80 -23.69
CA PRO A 34 24.53 -1.78 -23.77
C PRO A 34 25.17 -1.70 -22.38
N LEU A 35 26.14 -2.56 -22.14
CA LEU A 35 26.91 -2.57 -20.90
C LEU A 35 27.97 -1.45 -20.89
N THR A 36 28.19 -0.74 -22.00
CA THR A 36 29.15 0.36 -22.14
C THR A 36 28.85 1.51 -21.18
N TYR A 37 27.58 1.76 -20.86
CA TYR A 37 27.16 2.77 -19.89
C TYR A 37 27.75 2.53 -18.50
N ALA A 38 28.37 3.55 -17.90
CA ALA A 38 28.96 3.43 -16.56
C ALA A 38 27.90 3.19 -15.46
N LYS A 39 26.76 3.88 -15.56
CA LYS A 39 25.61 3.81 -14.65
C LYS A 39 24.33 3.64 -15.44
N TRP A 40 23.35 2.94 -14.86
CA TRP A 40 22.01 2.80 -15.45
C TRP A 40 21.33 4.15 -15.71
N SER A 41 21.50 5.12 -14.80
CA SER A 41 20.96 6.48 -14.94
C SER A 41 21.47 7.25 -16.16
N ASN A 42 22.58 6.82 -16.75
CA ASN A 42 23.17 7.46 -17.92
C ASN A 42 22.70 6.81 -19.22
N MET A 43 21.92 5.73 -19.14
CA MET A 43 21.41 5.02 -20.31
C MET A 43 20.37 5.88 -21.02
N ASP A 44 20.45 5.93 -22.36
CA ASP A 44 19.50 6.66 -23.16
C ASP A 44 18.07 6.23 -22.86
N GLN A 45 17.20 7.21 -22.63
CA GLN A 45 15.82 6.96 -22.23
C GLN A 45 15.05 6.13 -23.26
N HIS A 46 15.37 6.28 -24.56
CA HIS A 46 14.72 5.50 -25.62
C HIS A 46 14.98 3.99 -25.49
N LEU A 47 16.14 3.56 -24.98
CA LEU A 47 16.45 2.14 -24.76
C LEU A 47 15.64 1.59 -23.58
N VAL A 48 15.56 2.37 -22.51
CA VAL A 48 14.76 2.04 -21.33
C VAL A 48 13.27 1.95 -21.70
N ASP A 49 12.79 2.87 -22.53
CA ASP A 49 11.41 2.89 -23.02
C ASP A 49 11.11 1.74 -23.97
N TYR A 50 12.07 1.37 -24.83
CA TYR A 50 11.94 0.19 -25.69
C TYR A 50 11.78 -1.09 -24.87
N VAL A 51 12.59 -1.26 -23.82
CA VAL A 51 12.47 -2.40 -22.91
C VAL A 51 11.14 -2.39 -22.17
N TRP A 52 10.65 -1.22 -21.76
CA TRP A 52 9.31 -1.11 -21.17
C TRP A 52 8.21 -1.56 -22.15
N LYS A 53 8.25 -1.09 -23.39
CA LYS A 53 7.30 -1.50 -24.44
C LYS A 53 7.32 -3.01 -24.68
N GLU A 54 8.49 -3.65 -24.62
CA GLU A 54 8.57 -5.11 -24.71
C GLU A 54 7.96 -5.83 -23.51
N ILE A 55 8.06 -5.24 -22.31
CA ILE A 55 7.41 -5.80 -21.12
C ILE A 55 5.89 -5.67 -21.25
N GLU A 56 5.39 -4.51 -21.65
CA GLU A 56 3.96 -4.27 -21.91
C GLU A 56 3.40 -5.18 -23.01
N TYR A 57 4.17 -5.40 -24.08
CA TYR A 57 3.70 -6.21 -25.20
C TYR A 57 3.64 -7.71 -24.86
N ASN A 58 4.61 -8.23 -24.09
CA ASN A 58 4.72 -9.67 -23.83
C ASN A 58 4.02 -10.11 -22.54
N THR A 59 3.54 -9.18 -21.73
CA THR A 59 2.97 -9.46 -20.40
C THR A 59 1.73 -8.59 -20.15
N ASN A 60 0.94 -8.93 -19.13
CA ASN A 60 -0.18 -8.10 -18.68
C ASN A 60 0.27 -7.02 -17.66
N ALA A 61 1.49 -6.48 -17.79
CA ALA A 61 2.02 -5.51 -16.85
C ALA A 61 1.23 -4.19 -16.91
N PRO A 62 0.64 -3.72 -15.79
CA PRO A 62 -0.09 -2.46 -15.77
C PRO A 62 0.88 -1.27 -15.86
N PRO A 63 0.46 -0.11 -16.40
CA PRO A 63 1.32 1.08 -16.49
C PRO A 63 1.96 1.51 -15.16
N GLY A 64 1.25 1.31 -14.03
CA GLY A 64 1.75 1.59 -12.69
C GLY A 64 2.96 0.74 -12.26
N SER A 65 3.18 -0.44 -12.87
CA SER A 65 4.31 -1.31 -12.53
C SER A 65 5.62 -0.93 -13.22
N ARG A 66 5.59 0.01 -14.19
CA ARG A 66 6.75 0.47 -14.97
C ARG A 66 7.98 0.71 -14.10
N ARG A 67 7.82 1.44 -13.01
CA ARG A 67 8.91 1.78 -12.08
C ARG A 67 9.53 0.52 -11.47
N ASN A 68 8.72 -0.43 -11.00
CA ASN A 68 9.19 -1.65 -10.35
C ASN A 68 9.87 -2.60 -11.34
N CYS A 69 9.30 -2.73 -12.54
CA CYS A 69 9.85 -3.55 -13.62
C CYS A 69 11.21 -3.02 -14.06
N LEU A 70 11.30 -1.73 -14.40
CA LEU A 70 12.55 -1.11 -14.86
C LEU A 70 13.62 -1.09 -13.76
N LYS A 71 13.23 -0.91 -12.49
CA LYS A 71 14.16 -1.06 -11.35
C LYS A 71 14.72 -2.48 -11.28
N SER A 72 13.89 -3.50 -11.45
CA SER A 72 14.33 -4.90 -11.45
C SER A 72 15.27 -5.21 -12.62
N VAL A 73 14.96 -4.71 -13.82
CA VAL A 73 15.85 -4.81 -14.99
C VAL A 73 17.18 -4.11 -14.73
N ALA A 74 17.17 -2.91 -14.15
CA ALA A 74 18.39 -2.17 -13.80
C ALA A 74 19.28 -2.92 -12.81
N ASP A 75 18.69 -3.55 -11.79
CA ASP A 75 19.39 -4.39 -10.82
C ASP A 75 20.05 -5.59 -11.51
N MET A 76 19.28 -6.31 -12.32
CA MET A 76 19.76 -7.47 -13.08
C MET A 76 20.84 -7.11 -14.12
N TRP A 77 20.74 -5.93 -14.75
CA TRP A 77 21.73 -5.43 -15.68
C TRP A 77 23.06 -5.12 -14.98
N ARG A 78 23.01 -4.52 -13.77
CA ARG A 78 24.20 -4.28 -12.94
C ARG A 78 24.86 -5.59 -12.51
N ASP A 79 24.05 -6.56 -12.07
CA ASP A 79 24.53 -7.89 -11.70
C ASP A 79 25.15 -8.62 -12.88
N TRP A 80 24.52 -8.54 -14.07
CA TRP A 80 25.06 -9.10 -15.30
C TRP A 80 26.40 -8.47 -15.65
N LYS A 81 26.50 -7.14 -15.63
CA LYS A 81 27.77 -6.43 -15.86
C LYS A 81 28.87 -6.85 -14.89
N SER A 82 28.51 -7.08 -13.62
CA SER A 82 29.43 -7.59 -12.59
C SER A 82 29.89 -9.03 -12.89
N ARG A 83 28.96 -9.92 -13.28
CA ARG A 83 29.26 -11.30 -13.69
C ARG A 83 30.16 -11.34 -14.92
N MET A 84 29.92 -10.47 -15.91
CA MET A 84 30.77 -10.32 -17.09
C MET A 84 32.20 -9.93 -16.70
N LYS A 85 32.37 -8.93 -15.84
CA LYS A 85 33.70 -8.53 -15.33
C LYS A 85 34.40 -9.71 -14.65
N ARG A 86 33.69 -10.45 -13.78
CA ARG A 86 34.26 -11.60 -13.08
C ARG A 86 34.72 -12.71 -14.03
N LYS A 87 33.92 -13.03 -15.05
CA LYS A 87 34.18 -14.14 -15.96
C LYS A 87 35.21 -13.80 -17.06
N TYR A 88 35.17 -12.59 -17.58
CA TYR A 88 35.93 -12.22 -18.78
C TYR A 88 37.11 -11.29 -18.52
N TYR A 89 37.20 -10.63 -17.36
CA TYR A 89 38.25 -9.64 -17.09
C TYR A 89 39.11 -9.93 -15.87
N ASN A 90 38.53 -10.39 -14.76
CA ASN A 90 39.30 -10.61 -13.54
C ASN A 90 40.39 -11.68 -13.75
N GLY A 91 41.64 -11.34 -13.46
CA GLY A 91 42.78 -12.24 -13.59
C GLY A 91 43.28 -12.49 -15.02
N LYS A 92 42.76 -11.76 -16.02
CA LYS A 92 43.09 -11.95 -17.44
C LYS A 92 43.83 -10.74 -18.03
N THR A 93 44.67 -11.01 -19.03
CA THR A 93 45.33 -10.01 -19.88
C THR A 93 44.34 -9.44 -20.90
N LYS A 94 44.71 -8.34 -21.59
CA LYS A 94 43.80 -7.68 -22.55
C LYS A 94 43.51 -8.60 -23.73
N GLU A 95 44.53 -9.32 -24.16
CA GLU A 95 44.53 -10.25 -25.28
C GLU A 95 43.60 -11.43 -24.99
N GLU A 96 43.69 -12.01 -23.78
CA GLU A 96 42.79 -13.07 -23.31
C GLU A 96 41.34 -12.61 -23.15
N CYS A 97 41.11 -11.34 -22.75
CA CYS A 97 39.76 -10.79 -22.65
C CYS A 97 39.08 -10.70 -24.02
N LEU A 98 39.83 -10.39 -25.09
CA LEU A 98 39.29 -10.17 -26.43
C LEU A 98 39.19 -11.46 -27.25
N ALA A 99 39.84 -12.54 -26.82
CA ALA A 99 39.79 -13.84 -27.48
C ALA A 99 38.45 -14.57 -27.32
N ILE A 100 37.69 -14.29 -26.25
CA ILE A 100 36.40 -14.93 -25.97
C ILE A 100 35.31 -13.86 -25.88
N VAL A 101 34.51 -13.76 -26.94
CA VAL A 101 33.40 -12.80 -27.04
C VAL A 101 32.11 -13.47 -26.57
N PRO A 102 31.46 -12.97 -25.50
CA PRO A 102 30.15 -13.49 -25.08
C PRO A 102 29.09 -13.25 -26.16
N GLN A 103 28.18 -14.19 -26.36
CA GLN A 103 27.13 -14.11 -27.39
C GLN A 103 26.21 -12.88 -27.19
N GLU A 104 26.04 -12.44 -25.94
CA GLU A 104 25.12 -11.38 -25.57
C GLU A 104 25.68 -9.96 -25.81
N ILE A 105 26.95 -9.81 -26.21
CA ILE A 105 27.60 -8.52 -26.45
C ILE A 105 28.44 -8.53 -27.73
N SER A 106 28.64 -7.36 -28.34
CA SER A 106 29.51 -7.22 -29.49
C SER A 106 30.98 -7.11 -29.07
N VAL A 107 31.88 -7.35 -30.02
CA VAL A 107 33.33 -7.22 -29.84
C VAL A 107 33.70 -5.78 -29.46
N GLU A 108 33.04 -4.79 -30.09
CA GLU A 108 33.23 -3.37 -29.86
C GLU A 108 32.84 -3.00 -28.43
N GLN A 109 31.69 -3.50 -27.98
CA GLN A 109 31.21 -3.32 -26.62
C GLN A 109 32.17 -3.94 -25.60
N LEU A 110 32.69 -5.14 -25.88
CA LEU A 110 33.68 -5.80 -25.03
C LEU A 110 34.99 -5.00 -24.94
N LYS A 111 35.49 -4.44 -26.05
CA LYS A 111 36.68 -3.57 -26.06
C LYS A 111 36.50 -2.36 -25.15
N VAL A 112 35.36 -1.66 -25.26
CA VAL A 112 35.03 -0.51 -24.41
C VAL A 112 34.94 -0.90 -22.93
N LEU A 113 34.34 -2.05 -22.63
CA LEU A 113 34.22 -2.57 -21.26
C LEU A 113 35.57 -2.90 -20.63
N VAL A 114 36.45 -3.59 -21.35
CA VAL A 114 37.78 -3.96 -20.86
C VAL A 114 38.58 -2.71 -20.52
N GLU A 115 38.55 -1.69 -21.37
CA GLU A 115 39.23 -0.41 -21.12
C GLU A 115 38.63 0.31 -19.89
N TYR A 116 37.29 0.34 -19.79
CA TYR A 116 36.60 0.89 -18.62
C TYR A 116 37.00 0.19 -17.32
N TRP A 117 37.02 -1.15 -17.28
CA TRP A 117 37.37 -1.91 -16.08
C TRP A 117 38.84 -1.73 -15.68
N ARG A 118 39.76 -1.59 -16.64
CA ARG A 118 41.17 -1.24 -16.37
C ARG A 118 41.29 0.11 -15.69
N ASN A 119 40.55 1.11 -16.17
CA ASN A 119 40.56 2.44 -15.58
C ASN A 119 39.88 2.49 -14.21
N LEU A 120 38.84 1.67 -13.98
CA LEU A 120 38.26 1.49 -12.64
C LEU A 120 39.21 0.83 -11.65
N ARG A 121 39.97 -0.21 -12.06
CA ARG A 121 40.93 -0.89 -11.19
C ARG A 121 42.02 0.06 -10.69
N LYS A 122 42.47 0.99 -11.55
CA LYS A 122 43.41 2.07 -11.19
C LYS A 122 42.82 3.05 -10.14
N LYS A 123 41.50 3.26 -10.13
CA LYS A 123 40.79 4.14 -9.17
C LYS A 123 40.40 3.42 -7.87
N GLN A 124 40.08 2.13 -7.91
CA GLN A 124 39.60 1.35 -6.76
C GLN A 124 40.70 0.91 -5.78
N ALA A 125 41.98 1.04 -6.12
CA ALA A 125 43.09 0.83 -5.19
C ALA A 125 43.12 1.82 -3.99
N LYS A 126 42.15 2.74 -3.88
CA LYS A 126 42.05 3.77 -2.84
C LYS A 126 40.77 3.73 -1.97
N SER A 127 39.90 2.73 -2.12
CA SER A 127 38.64 2.71 -1.37
C SER A 127 38.04 1.30 -1.35
N TYR A 128 38.21 0.58 -0.26
CA TYR A 128 37.38 -0.58 0.05
C TYR A 128 36.29 -0.15 1.02
N ASP A 129 35.04 -0.29 0.59
CA ASP A 129 33.91 -0.39 1.51
C ASP A 129 33.19 -1.70 1.18
N VAL A 130 33.18 -2.59 2.17
CA VAL A 130 32.71 -3.97 2.04
C VAL A 130 31.20 -3.94 2.15
N ARG A 131 30.50 -3.98 1.01
CA ARG A 131 29.07 -4.30 1.02
C ARG A 131 28.90 -5.78 1.33
N THR A 132 28.35 -6.04 2.51
CA THR A 132 27.92 -7.36 2.97
C THR A 132 26.97 -8.01 1.97
N SER A 133 27.30 -9.26 1.64
CA SER A 133 26.52 -10.13 0.76
C SER A 133 25.09 -10.25 1.27
N SER A 134 24.10 -9.80 0.50
CA SER A 134 22.70 -10.10 0.80
C SER A 134 22.46 -11.59 0.58
N SER A 135 22.13 -12.30 1.67
CA SER A 135 21.74 -13.70 1.67
C SER A 135 20.63 -13.95 0.63
N HIS A 136 20.83 -14.95 -0.23
CA HIS A 136 19.83 -15.39 -1.19
C HIS A 136 18.61 -15.94 -0.43
N TRP A 137 17.48 -15.25 -0.52
CA TRP A 137 16.19 -15.79 -0.07
C TRP A 137 15.52 -16.55 -1.23
N GLU A 138 14.83 -17.63 -0.90
CA GLU A 138 14.15 -18.49 -1.88
C GLU A 138 12.79 -17.91 -2.33
N LYS A 139 12.09 -17.20 -1.43
CA LYS A 139 10.81 -16.50 -1.69
C LYS A 139 10.85 -15.01 -1.35
N SER A 140 10.21 -14.19 -2.20
CA SER A 140 10.15 -12.73 -2.04
C SER A 140 9.29 -12.36 -0.85
N CYS A 141 9.63 -11.29 -0.14
CA CYS A 141 8.80 -10.80 0.96
C CYS A 141 7.35 -10.56 0.54
N ALA A 142 7.11 -10.05 -0.68
CA ALA A 142 5.76 -9.84 -1.21
C ALA A 142 4.96 -11.15 -1.39
N ASN A 143 5.63 -12.25 -1.74
CA ASN A 143 4.96 -13.55 -1.86
C ASN A 143 4.70 -14.17 -0.48
N ILE A 144 5.67 -14.08 0.43
CA ILE A 144 5.51 -14.55 1.81
C ILE A 144 4.31 -13.85 2.46
N ARG A 145 4.16 -12.53 2.25
CA ARG A 145 3.00 -11.77 2.73
C ARG A 145 1.66 -12.29 2.21
N ARG A 146 1.59 -12.59 0.90
CA ARG A 146 0.36 -13.16 0.32
C ARG A 146 0.03 -14.52 0.92
N GLU A 147 1.02 -15.41 1.01
CA GLU A 147 0.81 -16.74 1.60
C GLU A 147 0.30 -16.60 3.05
N MET A 148 0.84 -15.64 3.80
CA MET A 148 0.34 -15.31 5.14
C MET A 148 -1.09 -14.77 5.14
N GLU A 149 -1.45 -13.88 4.21
CA GLU A 149 -2.82 -13.37 4.03
C GLU A 149 -3.81 -14.50 3.70
N GLU A 150 -3.43 -15.44 2.82
CA GLU A 150 -4.22 -16.63 2.46
C GLU A 150 -4.41 -17.55 3.66
N ASP A 151 -3.37 -17.72 4.49
CA ASP A 151 -3.41 -18.47 5.75
C ASP A 151 -4.16 -17.72 6.89
N GLY A 152 -4.61 -16.49 6.67
CA GLY A 152 -5.23 -15.65 7.71
C GLY A 152 -4.26 -15.20 8.81
N LYS A 153 -2.95 -15.25 8.55
CA LYS A 153 -1.90 -14.80 9.47
C LYS A 153 -1.71 -13.28 9.42
N PRO A 154 -1.28 -12.65 10.53
CA PRO A 154 -0.95 -11.23 10.54
C PRO A 154 0.18 -10.89 9.56
N THR A 155 -0.02 -9.86 8.72
CA THR A 155 1.00 -9.39 7.77
C THR A 155 1.63 -8.06 8.16
N ASP A 156 1.68 -7.72 9.46
CA ASP A 156 2.51 -6.60 9.92
C ASP A 156 4.01 -6.85 9.66
N THR A 157 4.81 -5.79 9.68
CA THR A 157 6.22 -5.85 9.26
C THR A 157 7.02 -6.84 10.10
N LEU A 158 6.73 -6.89 11.41
CA LEU A 158 7.35 -7.81 12.37
C LEU A 158 6.94 -9.27 12.12
N SER A 159 5.64 -9.55 11.94
CA SER A 159 5.17 -10.91 11.67
C SER A 159 5.79 -11.50 10.40
N VAL A 160 5.87 -10.73 9.32
CA VAL A 160 6.54 -11.16 8.07
C VAL A 160 8.04 -11.34 8.29
N TYR A 161 8.66 -10.51 9.13
CA TYR A 161 10.09 -10.63 9.46
C TYR A 161 10.40 -11.95 10.17
N ILE A 162 9.53 -12.34 11.10
CA ILE A 162 9.60 -13.62 11.82
C ILE A 162 9.37 -14.76 10.83
N GLU A 163 8.29 -14.75 10.05
CA GLU A 163 7.99 -15.81 9.06
C GLU A 163 9.16 -16.05 8.09
N MET A 164 9.80 -14.98 7.62
CA MET A 164 10.99 -15.08 6.75
C MET A 164 12.16 -15.82 7.39
N ARG A 165 12.26 -15.79 8.72
CA ARG A 165 13.33 -16.36 9.55
C ARG A 165 12.94 -17.66 10.22
N THR A 166 11.75 -18.16 9.95
CA THR A 166 11.22 -19.41 10.46
C THR A 166 11.15 -20.42 9.32
N ASP A 167 11.50 -21.68 9.62
CA ASP A 167 11.32 -22.80 8.70
C ASP A 167 9.84 -23.25 8.64
N LEU A 168 9.54 -24.24 7.78
CA LEU A 168 8.19 -24.79 7.65
C LEU A 168 7.68 -25.46 8.94
N GLY A 169 8.58 -25.83 9.86
CA GLY A 169 8.27 -26.45 11.13
C GLY A 169 8.05 -25.45 12.27
N GLY A 170 8.14 -24.14 12.01
CA GLY A 170 7.98 -23.12 13.04
C GLY A 170 9.27 -22.80 13.83
N ASN A 171 10.43 -23.34 13.43
CA ASN A 171 11.69 -23.10 14.12
C ASN A 171 12.52 -21.99 13.45
N PRO A 172 13.30 -21.21 14.21
CA PRO A 172 14.25 -20.27 13.63
C PRO A 172 15.25 -20.98 12.71
N LYS A 173 15.56 -20.38 11.56
CA LYS A 173 16.47 -20.96 10.55
C LYS A 173 17.93 -21.04 10.98
N ASP A 174 18.35 -20.17 11.92
CA ASP A 174 19.70 -20.11 12.46
C ASP A 174 19.72 -19.44 13.85
N ASP A 175 20.86 -19.49 14.54
CA ASP A 175 21.05 -18.93 15.88
C ASP A 175 20.82 -17.41 15.93
N TYR A 176 21.15 -16.71 14.83
CA TYR A 176 20.96 -15.27 14.73
C TYR A 176 19.46 -14.91 14.66
N ALA A 177 18.70 -15.67 13.85
CA ALA A 177 17.25 -15.59 13.81
C ALA A 177 16.63 -15.92 15.15
N ALA A 178 17.12 -16.96 15.84
CA ALA A 178 16.64 -17.35 17.17
C ALA A 178 16.83 -16.21 18.19
N ALA A 179 18.00 -15.57 18.21
CA ALA A 179 18.29 -14.44 19.09
C ALA A 179 17.37 -13.24 18.82
N LEU A 180 17.18 -12.87 17.56
CA LEU A 180 16.29 -11.77 17.19
C LEU A 180 14.82 -12.05 17.55
N ILE A 181 14.32 -13.26 17.24
CA ILE A 181 12.96 -13.67 17.57
C ILE A 181 12.74 -13.66 19.09
N HIS A 182 13.72 -14.12 19.87
CA HIS A 182 13.69 -14.04 21.32
C HIS A 182 13.58 -12.60 21.81
N GLU A 183 14.37 -11.68 21.26
CA GLU A 183 14.35 -10.26 21.62
C GLU A 183 13.00 -9.60 21.28
N PHE A 184 12.43 -9.89 20.11
CA PHE A 184 11.10 -9.41 19.74
C PHE A 184 10.02 -9.90 20.71
N ASN A 185 10.01 -11.20 21.01
CA ASN A 185 9.04 -11.78 21.94
C ASN A 185 9.18 -11.19 23.34
N LYS A 186 10.40 -10.93 23.81
CA LYS A 186 10.65 -10.24 25.06
C LYS A 186 10.01 -8.85 25.07
N LYS A 187 10.31 -8.01 24.07
CA LYS A 187 9.72 -6.65 23.96
C LYS A 187 8.19 -6.67 23.79
N LEU A 188 7.63 -7.66 23.11
CA LEU A 188 6.18 -7.83 23.00
C LEU A 188 5.55 -8.19 24.35
N ASN A 189 6.19 -9.04 25.14
CA ASN A 189 5.70 -9.41 26.47
C ASN A 189 5.74 -8.27 27.47
N ASP A 190 6.66 -7.32 27.29
CA ASP A 190 6.74 -6.09 28.10
C ASP A 190 5.58 -5.11 27.81
N LEU A 191 4.85 -5.27 26.71
CA LEU A 191 3.67 -4.45 26.39
C LEU A 191 2.40 -4.97 27.09
N PRO A 192 1.45 -4.06 27.44
CA PRO A 192 0.09 -4.44 27.85
C PRO A 192 -0.55 -5.36 26.81
N MET A 193 -1.37 -6.32 27.26
CA MET A 193 -1.87 -7.40 26.40
C MET A 193 -2.66 -6.87 25.20
N GLU A 194 -3.39 -5.78 25.40
CA GLU A 194 -4.21 -5.08 24.40
C GLU A 194 -3.35 -4.40 23.31
N GLU A 195 -2.11 -4.05 23.64
CA GLU A 195 -1.19 -3.35 22.73
C GLU A 195 -0.32 -4.28 21.88
N ARG A 196 -0.18 -5.56 22.25
CA ARG A 196 0.75 -6.51 21.61
C ARG A 196 0.45 -6.78 20.14
N ASN A 197 -0.81 -6.60 19.74
CA ASN A 197 -1.30 -6.82 18.38
C ASN A 197 -1.42 -5.52 17.56
N LEU A 198 -1.16 -4.35 18.17
CA LEU A 198 -1.19 -3.07 17.44
C LEU A 198 -0.01 -2.99 16.47
N VAL A 199 -0.31 -2.84 15.17
CA VAL A 199 0.69 -2.78 14.09
C VAL A 199 1.76 -1.73 14.38
N GLU A 200 1.37 -0.55 14.87
CA GLU A 200 2.28 0.55 15.21
C GLU A 200 3.29 0.17 16.31
N LYS A 201 2.85 -0.60 17.31
CA LYS A 201 3.70 -1.05 18.42
C LYS A 201 4.66 -2.14 17.96
N ARG A 202 4.17 -3.08 17.15
CA ARG A 202 4.98 -4.16 16.56
C ARG A 202 6.04 -3.63 15.59
N ASP A 203 5.68 -2.68 14.74
CA ASP A 203 6.61 -2.01 13.83
C ASP A 203 7.66 -1.19 14.60
N LYS A 204 7.27 -0.54 15.70
CA LYS A 204 8.23 0.15 16.58
C LYS A 204 9.22 -0.83 17.23
N ILE A 205 8.75 -1.98 17.73
CA ILE A 205 9.62 -3.03 18.29
C ILE A 205 10.63 -3.50 17.25
N LEU A 206 10.20 -3.69 16.00
CA LEU A 206 11.11 -4.06 14.91
C LEU A 206 12.21 -3.01 14.71
N MET A 207 11.84 -1.72 14.68
CA MET A 207 12.79 -0.62 14.51
C MET A 207 13.73 -0.44 15.71
N ASP A 208 13.26 -0.70 16.93
CA ASP A 208 14.11 -0.66 18.13
C ASP A 208 15.24 -1.70 18.08
N VAL A 209 14.95 -2.90 17.59
CA VAL A 209 15.91 -4.02 17.56
C VAL A 209 16.81 -3.96 16.33
N LEU A 210 16.26 -3.62 15.16
CA LEU A 210 16.98 -3.66 13.88
C LEU A 210 17.47 -2.28 13.40
N GLY A 211 17.16 -1.22 14.16
CA GLY A 211 17.35 0.17 13.77
C GLY A 211 16.26 0.68 12.83
N ASP A 212 16.28 1.99 12.58
CA ASP A 212 15.36 2.67 11.65
C ASP A 212 15.34 2.06 10.23
N GLU A 213 14.21 2.22 9.53
CA GLU A 213 14.14 1.88 8.11
C GLU A 213 15.09 2.75 7.29
N GLY A 214 15.87 2.10 6.42
CA GLY A 214 16.80 2.79 5.54
C GLY A 214 16.10 3.59 4.43
N HIS A 215 16.85 4.47 3.75
CA HIS A 215 16.28 5.24 2.66
C HIS A 215 15.87 4.34 1.47
N GLY A 216 14.62 4.46 1.04
CA GLY A 216 14.13 3.97 -0.26
C GLY A 216 13.54 2.55 -0.31
N ARG A 217 13.62 1.73 0.76
CA ARG A 217 12.93 0.43 0.84
C ARG A 217 12.51 0.14 2.28
N VAL A 218 11.32 -0.42 2.46
CA VAL A 218 10.87 -0.95 3.77
C VAL A 218 11.23 -2.42 3.86
N ARG A 219 11.81 -2.84 4.99
CA ARG A 219 12.04 -4.26 5.30
C ARG A 219 10.72 -5.03 5.19
N THR A 220 10.79 -6.29 4.76
CA THR A 220 9.65 -7.22 4.60
C THR A 220 8.51 -6.82 3.64
N ARG A 221 8.59 -5.67 2.97
CA ARG A 221 7.61 -5.22 1.94
C ARG A 221 8.06 -5.48 0.48
N GLY A 222 9.23 -6.09 0.28
CA GLY A 222 9.73 -6.47 -1.05
C GLY A 222 10.38 -5.32 -1.85
N SER A 223 10.33 -5.40 -3.18
CA SER A 223 10.88 -4.39 -4.10
C SER A 223 9.84 -3.38 -4.52
N GLY A 224 9.94 -2.13 -4.09
CA GLY A 224 9.04 -1.06 -4.54
C GLY A 224 8.74 -0.08 -3.42
N PRO A 225 8.00 -0.51 -2.38
CA PRO A 225 7.54 0.36 -1.31
C PRO A 225 8.68 1.07 -0.58
N THR A 226 8.56 2.38 -0.49
CA THR A 226 9.45 3.26 0.25
C THR A 226 8.89 3.52 1.65
N PRO A 227 9.73 3.86 2.65
CA PRO A 227 9.23 4.20 3.98
C PRO A 227 8.20 5.34 3.97
N SER A 228 8.31 6.29 3.04
CA SER A 228 7.35 7.40 2.93
C SER A 228 5.98 6.99 2.39
N GLU A 229 5.91 5.93 1.59
CA GLU A 229 4.63 5.38 1.09
C GLU A 229 3.93 4.55 2.17
N ILE A 230 4.68 3.90 3.06
CA ILE A 230 4.14 3.01 4.11
C ILE A 230 3.85 3.76 5.42
N TYR A 231 4.77 4.63 5.85
CA TYR A 231 4.71 5.32 7.15
C TYR A 231 4.41 6.82 7.01
N GLY A 232 4.29 7.33 5.79
CA GLY A 232 4.19 8.77 5.52
C GLY A 232 5.55 9.48 5.48
N LYS A 233 5.57 10.73 4.98
CA LYS A 233 6.80 11.54 4.93
C LYS A 233 7.28 11.86 6.35
N LYS A 234 8.51 11.44 6.71
CA LYS A 234 9.20 11.96 7.90
C LYS A 234 9.43 13.47 7.71
N VAL A 235 8.67 14.31 8.41
CA VAL A 235 8.82 15.77 8.37
C VAL A 235 10.13 16.14 9.08
N THR A 236 11.03 16.81 8.38
CA THR A 236 12.42 17.03 8.82
C THR A 236 12.61 18.30 9.66
N SER A 237 11.54 18.93 10.16
CA SER A 237 11.61 20.15 10.98
C SER A 237 10.56 20.14 12.11
N PRO A 238 10.98 20.15 13.38
CA PRO A 238 10.07 20.18 14.54
C PRO A 238 9.26 21.48 14.69
N GLU A 239 9.77 22.62 14.19
CA GLU A 239 9.15 23.94 14.38
C GLU A 239 7.96 24.18 13.44
N LEU A 240 7.99 23.60 12.25
CA LEU A 240 6.86 23.61 11.30
C LEU A 240 5.74 22.64 11.71
N ASP A 241 6.05 21.66 12.56
CA ASP A 241 5.15 20.57 12.97
C ASP A 241 3.99 21.06 13.85
N SER A 242 4.27 21.89 14.86
CA SER A 242 3.22 22.36 15.77
C SER A 242 2.24 23.30 15.06
N SER A 243 2.75 24.30 14.33
CA SER A 243 1.90 25.30 13.66
C SER A 243 1.04 24.70 12.54
N TYR A 244 1.58 23.75 11.77
CA TYR A 244 0.83 23.07 10.71
C TYR A 244 -0.23 22.12 11.28
N LYS A 245 0.11 21.35 12.33
CA LYS A 245 -0.85 20.48 13.03
C LYS A 245 -1.97 21.29 13.70
N GLU A 246 -1.66 22.43 14.31
CA GLU A 246 -2.66 23.31 14.93
C GLU A 246 -3.64 23.87 13.90
N ARG A 247 -3.13 24.31 12.74
CA ARG A 247 -3.97 24.80 11.63
C ARG A 247 -4.86 23.70 11.08
N LEU A 248 -4.29 22.53 10.76
CA LEU A 248 -5.06 21.42 10.21
C LEU A 248 -6.11 20.92 11.20
N ARG A 249 -5.78 20.86 12.51
CA ARG A 249 -6.76 20.55 13.55
C ARG A 249 -7.88 21.59 13.60
N SER A 250 -7.54 22.88 13.52
CA SER A 250 -8.53 23.96 13.57
C SER A 250 -9.46 23.92 12.36
N GLU A 251 -8.93 23.63 11.18
CA GLU A 251 -9.69 23.51 9.92
C GLU A 251 -10.64 22.31 9.97
N ILE A 252 -10.16 21.13 10.39
CA ILE A 252 -11.01 19.94 10.59
C ILE A 252 -12.12 20.22 11.61
N VAL A 253 -11.81 20.89 12.73
CA VAL A 253 -12.82 21.22 13.75
C VAL A 253 -13.85 22.21 13.23
N GLN A 254 -13.44 23.21 12.43
CA GLN A 254 -14.37 24.15 11.79
C GLN A 254 -15.28 23.45 10.80
N ASP A 255 -14.73 22.59 9.93
CA ASP A 255 -15.51 21.85 8.95
C ASP A 255 -16.51 20.91 9.62
N LEU A 256 -16.08 20.15 10.64
CA LEU A 256 -17.00 19.30 11.42
C LEU A 256 -18.09 20.10 12.13
N SER A 257 -17.73 21.25 12.69
CA SER A 257 -18.68 22.11 13.41
C SER A 257 -19.71 22.70 12.46
N LYS A 258 -19.29 23.08 11.25
CA LYS A 258 -20.20 23.57 10.21
C LYS A 258 -21.15 22.47 9.74
N GLU A 259 -20.64 21.26 9.49
CA GLU A 259 -21.48 20.12 9.12
C GLU A 259 -22.49 19.76 10.22
N PHE A 260 -22.06 19.82 11.49
CA PHE A 260 -22.94 19.60 12.63
C PHE A 260 -24.03 20.68 12.74
N GLU A 261 -23.67 21.95 12.54
CA GLU A 261 -24.61 23.08 12.57
C GLU A 261 -25.64 22.97 11.45
N ASP A 262 -25.22 22.64 10.23
CA ASP A 262 -26.11 22.41 9.09
C ASP A 262 -27.09 21.26 9.38
N LYS A 263 -26.59 20.18 9.98
CA LYS A 263 -27.41 19.03 10.38
C LYS A 263 -28.36 19.36 11.52
N PHE A 264 -27.93 20.15 12.50
CA PHE A 264 -28.75 20.62 13.61
C PHE A 264 -29.89 21.52 13.12
N ASN A 265 -29.59 22.45 12.21
CA ASN A 265 -30.59 23.33 11.61
C ASN A 265 -31.59 22.56 10.73
N SER A 266 -31.13 21.55 9.99
CA SER A 266 -32.00 20.63 9.25
C SER A 266 -32.94 19.87 10.19
N MET A 267 -32.41 19.32 11.29
CA MET A 267 -33.20 18.61 12.29
C MET A 267 -34.23 19.53 12.98
N ASN A 268 -33.84 20.75 13.34
CA ASN A 268 -34.77 21.73 13.91
C ASN A 268 -35.90 22.08 12.95
N SER A 269 -35.58 22.25 11.66
CA SER A 269 -36.59 22.51 10.63
C SER A 269 -37.58 21.34 10.50
N GLN A 270 -37.09 20.10 10.60
CA GLN A 270 -37.96 18.91 10.62
C GLN A 270 -38.84 18.85 11.87
N ILE A 271 -38.30 19.21 13.04
CA ILE A 271 -39.06 19.27 14.29
C ILE A 271 -40.18 20.31 14.20
N GLU A 272 -39.90 21.51 13.69
CA GLU A 272 -40.91 22.56 13.53
C GLU A 272 -41.99 22.17 12.51
N PHE A 273 -41.61 21.46 11.45
CA PHE A 273 -42.57 20.92 10.50
C PHE A 273 -43.48 19.87 11.14
N LEU A 274 -42.93 18.94 11.94
CA LEU A 274 -43.71 17.92 12.65
C LEU A 274 -44.62 18.54 13.71
N LYS A 275 -44.14 19.55 14.46
CA LYS A 275 -44.98 20.32 15.40
C LYS A 275 -46.16 20.98 14.69
N SER A 276 -45.90 21.59 13.53
CA SER A 276 -46.94 22.25 12.72
C SER A 276 -47.98 21.26 12.20
N GLN A 277 -47.54 20.08 11.74
CA GLN A 277 -48.47 19.00 11.36
C GLN A 277 -49.32 18.54 12.54
N LEU A 278 -48.72 18.34 13.71
CA LEU A 278 -49.44 17.91 14.90
C LEU A 278 -50.51 18.93 15.31
N LEU A 279 -50.19 20.22 15.25
CA LEU A 279 -51.14 21.30 15.57
C LEU A 279 -52.33 21.29 14.59
N LEU A 280 -52.06 21.14 13.29
CA LEU A 280 -53.10 21.02 12.26
C LEU A 280 -53.99 19.79 12.48
N SER A 281 -53.41 18.65 12.86
CA SER A 281 -54.19 17.45 13.19
C SER A 281 -55.06 17.65 14.44
N GLN A 282 -54.57 18.32 15.48
CA GLN A 282 -55.35 18.64 16.67
C GLN A 282 -56.50 19.62 16.38
N GLU A 283 -56.29 20.62 15.52
CA GLU A 283 -57.34 21.55 15.08
C GLU A 283 -58.41 20.85 14.23
N GLN A 284 -58.01 19.90 13.36
CA GLN A 284 -58.95 19.07 12.61
C GLN A 284 -59.79 18.15 13.50
N GLU A 285 -59.21 17.58 14.57
CA GLU A 285 -59.95 16.78 15.55
C GLU A 285 -60.93 17.63 16.38
N GLN A 286 -60.55 18.85 16.76
CA GLN A 286 -61.44 19.76 17.49
C GLN A 286 -62.62 20.26 16.64
N THR A 287 -62.39 20.53 15.35
CA THR A 287 -63.46 20.95 14.42
C THR A 287 -64.41 19.81 14.07
N MET A 288 -63.93 18.56 13.96
CA MET A 288 -64.79 17.38 13.80
C MET A 288 -65.55 17.01 15.08
N GLY A 289 -64.94 17.20 16.26
CA GLY A 289 -65.60 17.04 17.57
C GLY A 289 -66.70 18.10 17.83
N ALA A 290 -66.46 19.36 17.42
CA ALA A 290 -67.46 20.41 17.50
C ALA A 290 -68.64 20.17 16.54
N SER A 291 -68.38 19.70 15.32
CA SER A 291 -69.42 19.41 14.33
C SER A 291 -70.32 18.23 14.73
N THR A 292 -69.78 17.20 15.39
CA THR A 292 -70.57 16.09 15.94
C THR A 292 -71.41 16.49 17.15
N SER A 293 -70.93 17.43 17.98
CA SER A 293 -71.73 18.00 19.08
C SER A 293 -72.88 18.90 18.60
N HIS A 294 -72.71 19.63 17.49
CA HIS A 294 -73.76 20.48 16.91
C HIS A 294 -74.89 19.69 16.22
N ILE A 295 -74.58 18.55 15.61
CA ILE A 295 -75.58 17.65 15.00
C ILE A 295 -76.42 16.97 16.11
N ASN A 296 -75.81 16.57 17.22
CA ASN A 296 -76.53 15.97 18.35
C ASN A 296 -77.39 16.99 19.13
N ALA A 297 -76.97 18.25 19.24
CA ALA A 297 -77.78 19.30 19.87
C ALA A 297 -79.02 19.67 19.03
N THR A 298 -78.89 19.70 17.70
CA THR A 298 -80.01 20.03 16.80
C THR A 298 -81.06 18.91 16.72
N THR A 299 -80.64 17.64 16.93
CA THR A 299 -81.56 16.50 16.94
C THR A 299 -82.32 16.39 18.28
N ALA A 300 -81.77 16.87 19.39
CA ALA A 300 -82.46 16.86 20.69
C ALA A 300 -83.58 17.91 20.78
N ASP A 301 -83.44 19.08 20.15
CA ASP A 301 -84.46 20.14 20.16
C ASP A 301 -85.64 19.86 19.22
N GLN A 302 -85.48 19.02 18.19
CA GLN A 302 -86.60 18.64 17.31
C GLN A 302 -87.48 17.51 17.85
N VAL A 303 -87.02 16.73 18.85
CA VAL A 303 -87.81 15.64 19.42
C VAL A 303 -88.73 16.13 20.56
N HIS A 304 -88.49 17.32 21.14
CA HIS A 304 -89.32 17.80 22.24
C HIS A 304 -90.57 18.59 21.82
N HIS A 305 -90.72 19.00 20.55
CA HIS A 305 -91.85 19.80 20.07
C HIS A 305 -92.88 19.04 19.18
N MET A 306 -92.83 17.70 19.16
CA MET A 306 -93.81 16.87 18.41
C MET A 306 -94.48 15.78 19.24
N SER A 307 -94.65 15.98 20.55
CA SER A 307 -95.42 15.06 21.39
C SER A 307 -96.40 15.83 22.28
N THR A 308 -97.41 16.41 21.65
CA THR A 308 -98.71 16.73 22.24
C THR A 308 -99.69 16.86 21.09
N ASP A 309 -100.88 16.28 21.26
CA ASP A 309 -102.04 16.28 20.36
C ASP A 309 -102.08 15.19 19.27
N HIS A 310 -102.63 14.02 19.60
CA HIS A 310 -104.01 13.70 19.19
C HIS A 310 -104.48 12.37 19.79
N GLU A 311 -105.39 12.47 20.75
CA GLU A 311 -106.23 11.38 21.26
C GLU A 311 -107.69 11.83 21.08
N VAL A 312 -108.35 11.41 20.00
CA VAL A 312 -109.81 11.44 19.73
C VAL A 312 -110.00 10.56 18.48
N SER A 313 -110.97 9.68 18.25
CA SER A 313 -112.03 8.95 18.98
C SER A 313 -112.70 8.08 17.88
N GLU A 314 -113.20 6.89 18.22
CA GLU A 314 -114.40 6.19 17.67
C GLU A 314 -114.57 6.08 16.13
N HIS A 315 -114.90 4.93 15.52
CA HIS A 315 -115.74 3.78 15.85
C HIS A 315 -115.33 2.60 14.96
#